data_AF-F3FWW4-F1
#
_entry.id   AF-F3FWW4-F1
#
_cell.length_a   1.000
_cell.length_b   1.000
_cell.length_c   1.000
_cell.angle_alpha   90.00
_cell.angle_beta   90.00
_cell.angle_gamma   90.00
#
_symmetry.space_group_name_H-M   'P 1'
#
loop_
_entity.id
_entity.type
_entity.pdbx_description
1 polymer ?
#
loop_
_entity_poly.entity_id
_entity_poly.type
_entity_poly.pdbx_seq_one_letter_code
_entity_poly.pdbx_strand_id
1 'polypeptide(L)' 'MEGLVKLDRIDINILVELQKDGRMTNVSLADAVGLSASPCL' A
#
# COMPACT_ATOMS: atom_id res chain seq x y z
N MET A 1 -1.24 13.62 23.20
CA MET A 1 -1.56 12.27 22.73
C MET A 1 -1.75 12.39 21.23
N GLU A 2 -0.70 12.12 20.47
CA GLU A 2 -0.73 12.12 18.99
C GLU A 2 -1.96 11.31 18.53
N GLY A 3 -2.82 11.92 17.71
CA GLY A 3 -4.10 11.34 17.31
C GLY A 3 -3.89 10.01 16.57
N LEU A 4 -4.78 9.05 16.82
CA LEU A 4 -4.81 7.77 16.10
C LEU A 4 -4.74 8.01 14.60
N VAL A 5 -3.70 7.49 13.93
CA VAL A 5 -3.55 7.56 12.48
C VAL A 5 -4.76 6.87 11.86
N LYS A 6 -5.58 7.64 11.13
CA LYS A 6 -6.77 7.12 10.47
C LYS A 6 -6.34 6.51 9.14
N LEU A 7 -6.38 5.18 9.09
CA LEU A 7 -6.17 4.43 7.85
C LEU A 7 -7.40 4.61 6.95
N ASP A 8 -7.17 4.98 5.71
CA ASP A 8 -8.21 5.00 4.69
C ASP A 8 -8.33 3.63 3.97
N ARG A 9 -9.20 3.56 2.97
CA ARG A 9 -9.45 2.31 2.24
C ARG A 9 -8.23 1.84 1.45
N ILE A 10 -7.42 2.77 0.94
CA ILE A 10 -6.21 2.44 0.18
C ILE A 10 -5.14 1.91 1.14
N ASP A 11 -4.97 2.54 2.29
CA ASP A 11 -4.04 2.06 3.32
C ASP A 11 -4.35 0.61 3.73
N ILE A 12 -5.63 0.30 3.94
CA ILE A 12 -6.08 -1.06 4.28
C ILE A 12 -5.75 -2.03 3.15
N ASN A 13 -6.00 -1.66 1.88
CA ASN A 13 -5.70 -2.52 0.74
C ASN A 13 -4.20 -2.76 0.57
N ILE A 14 -3.36 -1.75 0.80
CA ILE A 14 -1.90 -1.88 0.81
C ILE A 14 -1.47 -2.91 1.85
N LEU A 15 -1.98 -2.81 3.08
CA LEU A 15 -1.68 -3.75 4.15
C LEU A 15 -2.16 -5.17 3.84
N VAL A 16 -3.29 -5.33 3.14
CA VAL A 16 -3.80 -6.63 2.72
C VAL A 16 -2.87 -7.27 1.68
N GLU A 17 -2.46 -6.54 0.64
CA GLU A 17 -1.58 -7.08 -0.40
C GLU A 17 -0.17 -7.39 0.13
N LEU A 18 0.40 -6.52 0.96
CA LEU A 18 1.70 -6.75 1.59
C LEU A 18 1.70 -7.93 2.58
N GLN A 19 0.58 -8.18 3.26
CA GLN A 19 0.46 -9.36 4.13
C GLN A 19 0.33 -10.66 3.33
N LYS A 20 -0.25 -10.60 2.13
CA LYS A 20 -0.31 -11.76 1.21
C LYS A 20 1.07 -12.05 0.61
N ASP A 21 1.76 -11.01 0.15
CA ASP A 21 3.09 -11.09 -0.43
C ASP A 21 3.97 -9.89 -0.05
N GLY A 22 4.74 -10.04 1.02
CA GLY A 22 5.68 -9.03 1.48
C GLY A 22 6.92 -8.86 0.60
N ARG A 23 7.08 -9.64 -0.46
CA ARG A 23 8.18 -9.51 -1.43
C ARG A 23 7.74 -8.85 -2.75
N MET A 24 6.48 -8.50 -2.89
CA MET A 24 5.98 -7.84 -4.11
C MET A 24 6.69 -6.50 -4.35
N THR A 25 6.89 -6.16 -5.62
CA THR A 25 7.50 -4.87 -5.96
C THR A 25 6.53 -3.72 -5.73
N ASN A 26 7.06 -2.51 -5.56
CA ASN A 26 6.24 -1.31 -5.43
C ASN A 26 5.33 -1.08 -6.66
N VAL A 27 5.83 -1.41 -7.85
CA VAL A 27 5.03 -1.34 -9.09
C VAL A 27 3.86 -2.31 -9.05
N SER A 28 4.11 -3.57 -8.70
CA SER A 28 3.05 -4.58 -8.56
C SER A 28 2.04 -4.23 -7.48
N LEU A 29 2.49 -3.64 -6.36
CA LEU A 29 1.62 -3.18 -5.29
C LEU A 29 0.73 -2.04 -5.76
N ALA A 30 1.31 -1.02 -6.39
CA ALA A 30 0.58 0.12 -6.92
C ALA A 30 -0.48 -0.30 -7.94
N ASP A 31 -0.12 -1.19 -8.87
CA ASP A 31 -1.07 -1.76 -9.84
C ASP A 31 -2.21 -2.50 -9.15
N ALA A 32 -1.92 -3.29 -8.11
CA ALA A 32 -2.92 -4.05 -7.36
C ALA A 32 -3.90 -3.16 -6.58
N VAL A 33 -3.46 -1.99 -6.10
CA VAL A 33 -4.30 -1.06 -5.34
C VAL A 33 -4.85 0.11 -6.19
N GLY A 34 -4.61 0.12 -7.49
CA GLY A 34 -5.10 1.15 -8.42
C GLY A 34 -4.40 2.50 -8.29
N LEU A 35 -3.14 2.49 -7.86
CA LEU A 35 -2.26 3.67 -7.79
C LEU A 35 -1.21 3.64 -8.91
N SER A 36 -0.66 4.80 -9.23
CA SER A 36 0.55 4.87 -10.05
C SER A 36 1.78 4.72 -9.15
N ALA A 37 2.68 3.80 -9.50
CA ALA A 37 3.97 3.71 -8.82
C ALA A 37 4.77 5.01 -9.03
N SER A 38 5.41 5.51 -7.98
CA SER A 38 6.36 6.61 -8.15
C SER A 38 7.61 6.09 -8.87
N PRO A 39 8.21 6.88 -9.78
CA PRO A 39 9.29 6.41 -10.66
C PRO A 39 10.64 6.16 -9.96
N CYS A 40 10.71 6.23 -8.62
CA CYS A 40 11.96 6.23 -7.86
C CYS A 40 12.07 5.15 -6.76
N LEU A 41 11.11 4.23 -6.65
CA LEU A 41 11.02 3.22 -5.58
C LEU A 41 11.10 1.79 -6.11
#